data_AF-A0A9D7HE70-F1
#
_entry.id   AF-A0A9D7HE70-F1
#
_cell.length_a   1.000
_cell.length_b   1.000
_cell.length_c   1.000
_cell.angle_alpha   90.00
_cell.angle_beta   90.00
_cell.angle_gamma   90.00
#
_symmetry.space_group_name_H-M   'P 1'
#
loop_
_entity.id
_entity.type
_entity.pdbx_description
1 polymer ?
#
loop_
_entity_poly.entity_id
_entity_poly.type
_entity_poly.pdbx_seq_one_letter_code
_entity_poly.pdbx_strand_id
1 'polypeptide(L)'
;MPTRTHSSDPFAPRGSLTREQLLAYAEGRLSPTEQHEVELHLEHDPLLREAMDGMRMPGARSALNALDASRPGGAATNTKWWIAGGSIAAVVGS
;
A
#
# COMPACT_ATOMS: atom_id res chain seq x y z
N MET A 1 -6.35 -28.69 -1.84
CA MET A 1 -7.72 -28.38 -1.41
C MET A 1 -7.77 -26.91 -1.01
N PRO A 2 -8.58 -26.05 -1.64
CA PRO A 2 -8.77 -24.68 -1.16
C PRO A 2 -10.12 -24.56 -0.43
N THR A 3 -10.11 -24.26 0.85
CA THR A 3 -11.29 -23.69 1.54
C THR A 3 -10.94 -22.29 2.00
N ARG A 4 -11.11 -21.33 1.08
CA ARG A 4 -11.12 -19.91 1.42
C ARG A 4 -12.52 -19.63 1.99
N THR A 5 -12.72 -19.89 3.27
CA THR A 5 -13.95 -19.55 3.98
C THR A 5 -14.04 -18.04 4.07
N HIS A 6 -14.83 -17.43 3.20
CA HIS A 6 -15.32 -16.07 3.43
C HIS A 6 -16.29 -16.18 4.62
N SER A 7 -15.84 -15.81 5.81
CA SER A 7 -16.65 -15.87 7.03
C SER A 7 -17.74 -14.82 6.91
N SER A 8 -19.00 -15.25 6.78
CA SER A 8 -20.19 -14.41 6.79
C SER A 8 -20.70 -14.19 8.23
N ASP A 9 -19.79 -14.03 9.17
CA ASP A 9 -20.12 -13.80 10.58
C ASP A 9 -20.39 -12.30 10.80
N PRO A 10 -21.62 -11.90 11.19
CA PRO A 10 -21.95 -10.49 11.44
C PRO A 10 -21.20 -9.89 12.64
N PHE A 11 -20.58 -10.73 13.47
CA PHE A 11 -19.76 -10.32 14.61
C PHE A 11 -18.26 -10.50 14.37
N ALA A 12 -17.86 -10.96 13.18
CA ALA A 12 -16.44 -10.98 12.83
C ALA A 12 -15.89 -9.53 12.88
N PRO A 13 -14.63 -9.34 13.32
CA PRO A 13 -13.98 -8.05 13.25
C PRO A 13 -14.12 -7.51 11.82
N ARG A 14 -14.64 -6.29 11.69
CA ARG A 14 -14.69 -5.62 10.39
C ARG A 14 -13.26 -5.59 9.85
N GLY A 15 -13.09 -5.98 8.58
CA GLY A 15 -11.77 -6.06 7.98
C GLY A 15 -11.03 -4.73 8.08
N SER A 16 -9.70 -4.74 8.04
CA SER A 16 -8.91 -3.50 8.06
C SER A 16 -9.22 -2.62 6.85
N LEU A 17 -9.26 -1.30 7.04
CA LEU A 17 -9.40 -0.34 5.94
C LEU A 17 -8.24 -0.45 4.94
N THR A 18 -8.56 -0.32 3.66
CA THR A 18 -7.53 -0.23 2.62
C THR A 18 -6.98 1.18 2.49
N ARG A 19 -5.79 1.31 1.91
CA ARG A 19 -5.19 2.61 1.60
C ARG A 19 -6.09 3.43 0.68
N GLU A 20 -6.70 2.81 -0.32
CA GLU A 20 -7.57 3.48 -1.29
C GLU A 20 -8.83 4.04 -0.62
N GLN A 21 -9.39 3.34 0.36
CA GLN A 21 -10.54 3.81 1.14
C GLN A 21 -10.18 5.03 1.98
N LEU A 22 -9.04 4.99 2.67
CA LEU A 22 -8.57 6.13 3.47
C LEU A 22 -8.26 7.36 2.59
N LEU A 23 -7.67 7.14 1.40
CA LEU A 23 -7.44 8.20 0.43
C LEU A 23 -8.74 8.79 -0.11
N ALA A 24 -9.73 7.96 -0.41
CA ALA A 24 -11.05 8.42 -0.87
C ALA A 24 -11.79 9.18 0.23
N TYR A 25 -11.67 8.75 1.50
CA TYR A 25 -12.20 9.46 2.66
C TYR A 25 -11.55 10.83 2.83
N ALA A 26 -10.22 10.91 2.76
CA ALA A 26 -9.49 12.17 2.84
C ALA A 26 -9.85 13.16 1.72
N GLU A 27 -10.23 12.65 0.55
CA GLU A 27 -10.68 13.44 -0.60
C GLU A 27 -12.19 13.74 -0.61
N GLY A 28 -12.96 13.25 0.36
CA GLY A 28 -14.41 13.44 0.41
C GLY A 28 -15.15 12.77 -0.75
N ARG A 29 -14.60 11.70 -1.34
CA ARG A 29 -15.18 10.99 -2.49
C ARG A 29 -16.04 9.78 -2.10
N LEU A 30 -16.12 9.47 -0.81
CA LEU A 30 -16.95 8.37 -0.30
C LEU A 30 -18.42 8.76 -0.20
N SER A 31 -19.30 7.78 -0.38
CA SER A 31 -20.72 7.95 -0.03
C SER A 31 -20.89 8.11 1.49
N PRO A 32 -22.02 8.66 1.97
CA PRO A 32 -22.27 8.82 3.41
C PRO A 32 -22.16 7.51 4.20
N THR A 33 -22.61 6.40 3.61
CA THR A 33 -22.50 5.07 4.25
C THR A 33 -21.06 4.62 4.38
N GLU A 34 -20.26 4.76 3.31
CA GLU A 34 -18.83 4.40 3.33
C GLU A 34 -18.03 5.31 4.26
N GLN A 35 -18.40 6.59 4.33
CA GLN A 35 -17.81 7.54 5.24
C GLN A 35 -18.01 7.11 6.70
N HIS A 36 -19.26 6.75 7.05
CA HIS A 36 -19.60 6.26 8.39
C HIS A 36 -18.83 4.99 8.75
N GLU A 37 -18.67 4.05 7.81
CA GLU A 37 -17.86 2.86 8.04
C GLU A 37 -16.40 3.22 8.32
N VAL A 38 -15.79 4.15 7.57
CA VAL A 38 -14.41 4.60 7.83
C VAL A 38 -14.30 5.26 9.20
N GLU A 39 -15.25 6.11 9.59
CA GLU A 39 -15.30 6.76 10.90
C GLU A 39 -15.32 5.74 12.04
N LEU A 40 -16.12 4.68 11.92
CA LEU A 40 -16.15 3.60 12.92
C LEU A 40 -14.78 2.92 13.05
N HIS A 41 -14.06 2.67 11.96
CA HIS A 41 -12.70 2.11 12.05
C HIS A 41 -11.70 3.08 12.70
N LEU A 42 -11.81 4.38 12.43
CA LEU A 42 -10.96 5.43 13.04
C LEU A 42 -11.22 5.66 14.53
N GLU A 43 -12.41 5.33 15.01
CA GLU A 43 -12.73 5.33 16.44
C GLU A 43 -12.09 4.15 17.18
N HIS A 44 -12.02 2.99 16.53
CA HIS A 44 -11.57 1.75 17.14
C HIS A 44 -10.05 1.51 17.02
N ASP A 45 -9.40 2.13 16.03
CA ASP A 45 -7.95 1.98 15.80
C ASP A 45 -7.21 3.35 15.86
N PRO A 46 -6.43 3.60 16.94
CA PRO A 46 -5.67 4.84 17.05
C PRO A 46 -4.57 4.99 15.98
N LEU A 47 -4.03 3.89 15.44
CA LEU A 47 -3.01 3.95 14.40
C LEU A 47 -3.59 4.41 13.07
N LEU A 48 -4.85 4.04 12.77
CA LEU A 48 -5.55 4.56 11.59
C LEU A 48 -5.78 6.07 11.69
N ARG A 49 -5.99 6.60 12.90
CA ARG A 49 -6.09 8.04 13.13
C ARG A 49 -4.78 8.76 12.83
N GLU A 50 -3.66 8.25 13.33
CA GLU A 50 -2.33 8.80 13.01
C GLU A 50 -2.02 8.71 11.52
N ALA A 51 -2.36 7.59 10.87
CA ALA A 51 -2.22 7.45 9.43
C ALA A 51 -3.04 8.49 8.66
N MET A 52 -4.28 8.73 9.08
CA MET A 52 -5.15 9.77 8.52
C MET A 52 -4.57 11.17 8.66
N ASP A 53 -4.01 11.50 9.83
CA ASP A 53 -3.36 12.79 10.04
C ASP A 53 -2.11 12.94 9.15
N GLY A 54 -1.32 11.87 9.01
CA GLY A 54 -0.20 11.81 8.07
C GLY A 54 -0.62 12.02 6.61
N MET A 55 -1.76 11.45 6.19
CA MET A 55 -2.28 11.64 4.83
C MET A 55 -2.77 13.06 4.55
N ARG A 56 -3.19 13.81 5.58
CA ARG A 56 -3.60 15.21 5.46
C ARG A 56 -2.41 16.18 5.38
N MET A 57 -1.20 15.72 5.65
CA MET A 57 -0.01 16.57 5.55
C MET A 57 0.23 17.02 4.10
N PRO A 58 0.64 18.28 3.87
CA PRO A 58 0.97 18.77 2.53
C PRO A 58 2.02 17.89 1.84
N GLY A 59 1.74 17.49 0.59
CA GLY A 59 2.67 16.66 -0.19
C GLY A 59 2.72 15.17 0.17
N ALA A 60 2.01 14.72 1.21
CA ALA A 60 2.01 13.33 1.66
C ALA A 60 1.61 12.36 0.53
N ARG A 61 0.56 12.68 -0.24
CA ARG A 61 0.11 11.84 -1.35
C ARG A 61 1.15 11.72 -2.47
N SER A 62 1.78 12.83 -2.84
CA SER A 62 2.84 12.84 -3.85
C SER A 62 4.05 12.01 -3.39
N ALA A 63 4.42 12.13 -2.12
CA ALA A 63 5.48 11.33 -1.52
C ALA A 63 5.13 9.83 -1.50
N LEU A 64 3.90 9.47 -1.10
CA LEU A 64 3.44 8.08 -1.10
C LEU A 64 3.44 7.47 -2.52
N ASN A 65 3.01 8.24 -3.52
CA ASN A 65 3.06 7.79 -4.91
C ASN A 65 4.49 7.64 -5.43
N ALA A 66 5.41 8.53 -5.03
CA ALA A 66 6.82 8.42 -5.35
C ALA A 66 7.46 7.17 -4.70
N LEU A 67 7.07 6.83 -3.47
CA LEU A 67 7.50 5.60 -2.80
C LEU A 67 6.99 4.35 -3.50
N ASP A 68 5.73 4.33 -3.92
CA ASP A 68 5.16 3.19 -4.64
C ASP A 68 5.84 2.99 -6.01
N ALA A 69 6.15 4.09 -6.71
CA ALA A 69 6.94 4.06 -7.94
C ALA A 69 8.40 3.60 -7.71
N SER A 70 8.95 3.87 -6.53
CA SER A 70 10.30 3.48 -6.13
C SER A 70 10.35 2.11 -5.45
N ARG A 71 9.20 1.44 -5.29
CA ARG A 71 9.13 0.10 -4.72
C ARG A 71 10.03 -0.79 -5.58
N PRO A 72 11.07 -1.44 -5.02
CA PRO A 72 11.87 -2.36 -5.78
C PRO A 72 10.94 -3.48 -6.23
N GLY A 73 10.52 -3.42 -7.50
CA GLY A 73 9.74 -4.45 -8.14
C GLY A 73 10.53 -5.73 -7.95
N GLY A 74 9.93 -6.73 -7.32
CA GLY A 74 10.59 -7.98 -7.01
C GLY A 74 11.40 -8.39 -8.23
N ALA A 75 12.73 -8.40 -8.06
CA ALA A 75 13.61 -9.00 -9.03
C ALA A 75 12.97 -10.34 -9.36
N ALA A 76 12.54 -10.50 -10.61
CA ALA A 76 12.01 -11.74 -11.10
C ALA A 76 13.11 -12.77 -10.89
N THR A 77 13.05 -13.44 -9.74
CA THR A 77 13.81 -14.62 -9.41
C THR A 77 13.18 -15.74 -10.23
N ASN A 78 13.49 -15.73 -11.52
CA ASN A 78 13.68 -16.94 -12.29
C ASN A 78 14.47 -16.64 -13.57
N THR A 79 15.53 -17.41 -13.75
CA THR A 79 16.22 -17.68 -15.04
C THR A 79 17.40 -16.77 -15.37
N LYS A 80 18.60 -17.30 -15.09
CA LYS A 80 19.95 -17.01 -15.69
C LYS A 80 20.96 -16.19 -14.87
N TRP A 81 21.31 -16.70 -13.69
CA TRP A 81 22.54 -16.32 -12.95
C TRP A 81 23.86 -16.74 -13.65
N TRP A 82 23.80 -17.52 -14.73
CA TRP A 82 24.97 -17.98 -15.48
C TRP A 82 25.41 -17.04 -16.63
N ILE A 83 24.70 -15.93 -16.89
CA ILE A 83 25.09 -14.96 -17.95
C ILE A 83 25.96 -13.82 -17.41
N ALA A 84 26.09 -13.65 -16.10
CA ALA A 84 26.99 -12.64 -15.51
C ALA A 84 28.47 -13.08 -15.49
N GLY A 85 28.89 -13.86 -16.49
CA GLY A 85 30.27 -14.17 -16.80
C GLY A 85 30.71 -13.38 -18.04
N GLY A 86 31.20 -12.15 -17.83
CA GLY A 86 32.05 -11.48 -18.80
C GLY A 86 31.47 -10.21 -19.41
N SER A 87 31.88 -9.05 -18.88
CA SER A 87 32.80 -8.15 -19.60
C SER A 87 33.24 -7.01 -18.67
N ILE A 88 34.51 -7.07 -18.26
CA ILE A 88 35.26 -5.91 -17.82
C ILE A 88 35.59 -5.14 -19.09
N ALA A 89 34.99 -3.96 -19.30
CA ALA A 89 35.46 -3.01 -20.30
C ALA A 89 36.21 -1.88 -19.57
N ALA A 90 37.53 -1.89 -19.77
CA ALA A 90 38.46 -0.92 -19.23
C ALA A 90 38.13 0.51 -19.71
N VAL A 91 38.06 1.46 -18.77
CA VAL A 91 38.28 2.87 -19.07
C VAL A 91 39.78 3.12 -18.89
N VAL A 92 40.49 3.16 -20.02
CA VAL A 92 41.82 3.77 -20.12
C VAL A 92 41.60 5.27 -20.29
N GLY A 93 42.20 6.04 -19.40
CA GLY A 93 42.24 7.50 -19.48
C GLY A 93 43.37 8.06 -18.65
N SER A 94 44.56 8.15 -19.26
CA SER A 94 45.52 9.28 -19.21
C SER A 94 46.85 8.85 -19.82
#